data_AF-A0A6C9EEL0-F1
#
_entry.id   AF-A0A6C9EEL0-F1
#
_cell.length_a   1.000
_cell.length_b   1.000
_cell.length_c   1.000
_cell.angle_alpha   90.00
_cell.angle_beta   90.00
_cell.angle_gamma   90.00
#
_symmetry.space_group_name_H-M   'P 1'
#
loop_
_entity.id
_entity.type
_entity.pdbx_description
1 polymer ?
#
loop_
_entity_poly.entity_id
_entity_poly.type
_entity_poly.pdbx_seq_one_letter_code
_entity_poly.pdbx_strand_id
1 'polypeptide(L)'
;IITDASGKKFGKSEGNAVWLDATMLSPYKFYQFWINRPDVEMESLLKAFTFLPKAEIERLVEESKTNPGKREAQKTLAWEVTSFVHGEAATQAAIDASGALFGRGGNLEDIDEETLESVLDGFKVVDENGEHVFPVSKPGDRVIDAAQAAGLFKSASEARRAIKSGGVYLNNNRIEDEEQVLAEADFLAGRFALIRRGKKALGAVENR
;
A
#
# COMPACT_ATOMS: atom_id res chain seq x y z
N ILE A 1 -1.52 8.83 29.44
CA ILE A 1 -1.85 7.66 28.60
C ILE A 1 -2.55 8.20 27.37
N ILE A 2 -2.10 7.83 26.17
CA ILE A 2 -2.77 8.23 24.92
C ILE A 2 -3.86 7.20 24.61
N THR A 3 -5.02 7.71 24.25
CA THR A 3 -6.24 6.94 24.01
C THR A 3 -6.78 7.33 22.64
N ASP A 4 -7.21 6.36 21.83
CA ASP A 4 -7.82 6.63 20.52
C ASP A 4 -9.22 7.24 20.65
N ALA A 5 -9.82 7.64 19.53
CA ALA A 5 -11.16 8.24 19.50
C ALA A 5 -12.27 7.32 20.06
N SER A 6 -12.00 6.03 20.23
CA SER A 6 -12.92 5.02 20.78
C SER A 6 -12.65 4.69 22.26
N GLY A 7 -11.68 5.35 22.90
CA GLY A 7 -11.37 5.11 24.32
C GLY A 7 -10.39 3.96 24.57
N LYS A 8 -9.78 3.36 23.53
CA LYS A 8 -8.80 2.27 23.67
C LYS A 8 -7.38 2.81 23.77
N LYS A 9 -6.49 2.08 24.46
CA LYS A 9 -5.07 2.46 24.57
C LYS A 9 -4.42 2.48 23.19
N PHE A 10 -3.80 3.62 22.87
CA PHE A 10 -3.10 3.83 21.62
C PHE A 10 -1.98 2.80 21.42
N GLY A 11 -1.90 2.20 20.24
CA GLY A 11 -0.90 1.17 19.90
C GLY A 11 -1.15 -0.22 20.50
N LYS A 12 -2.31 -0.45 21.14
CA LYS A 12 -2.74 -1.77 21.66
C LYS A 12 -4.15 -2.14 21.17
N SER A 13 -4.44 -1.94 19.89
CA SER A 13 -5.57 -2.61 19.27
C SER A 13 -5.27 -4.10 19.18
N GLU A 14 -6.21 -4.95 19.61
CA GLU A 14 -6.23 -6.42 19.45
C GLU A 14 -5.40 -6.89 18.24
N GLY A 15 -4.19 -7.39 18.52
CA GLY A 15 -3.33 -8.05 17.53
C GLY A 15 -2.24 -7.21 16.86
N ASN A 16 -2.30 -5.87 16.83
CA ASN A 16 -1.35 -5.06 16.06
C ASN A 16 -0.62 -4.00 16.91
N ALA A 17 0.46 -4.43 17.58
CA ALA A 17 1.41 -3.50 18.16
C ALA A 17 2.14 -2.73 17.06
N VAL A 18 2.33 -1.42 17.25
CA VAL A 18 3.11 -0.58 16.34
C VAL A 18 4.58 -0.65 16.76
N TRP A 19 5.35 -1.49 16.08
CA TRP A 19 6.78 -1.67 16.36
C TRP A 19 7.60 -0.56 15.71
N LEU A 20 8.70 -0.18 16.36
CA LEU A 20 9.69 0.75 15.80
C LEU A 20 10.77 0.03 14.99
N ASP A 21 10.95 -1.28 15.22
CA ASP A 21 11.89 -2.10 14.47
C ASP A 21 11.30 -2.38 13.07
N ALA A 22 12.04 -1.99 12.03
CA ALA A 22 11.62 -2.12 10.63
C ALA A 22 11.39 -3.59 10.21
N THR A 23 12.07 -4.55 10.86
CA THR A 23 11.90 -5.98 10.59
C THR A 23 10.60 -6.54 11.17
N MET A 24 10.05 -5.88 12.19
CA MET A 24 8.80 -6.26 12.83
C MET A 24 7.60 -5.49 12.25
N LEU A 25 7.80 -4.22 11.91
CA LEU A 25 6.83 -3.38 11.22
C LEU A 25 7.58 -2.47 10.25
N SER A 26 7.43 -2.77 8.96
CA SER A 26 8.12 -2.03 7.90
C SER A 26 7.82 -0.53 7.94
N PRO A 27 8.73 0.31 7.41
CA PRO A 27 8.50 1.75 7.28
C PRO A 27 7.21 2.07 6.53
N TYR A 28 6.84 1.28 5.52
CA TYR A 28 5.56 1.42 4.83
C TYR A 28 4.36 1.19 5.75
N LYS A 29 4.30 0.08 6.47
CA LYS A 29 3.17 -0.21 7.37
C LYS A 29 3.12 0.79 8.52
N PHE A 30 4.28 1.23 9.01
CA PHE A 30 4.40 2.29 10.01
C PHE A 30 3.83 3.62 9.48
N TYR A 31 4.24 4.05 8.29
CA TYR A 31 3.68 5.23 7.62
C TYR A 31 2.16 5.10 7.42
N GLN A 32 1.70 3.94 6.93
CA GLN A 32 0.27 3.66 6.73
C GLN A 32 -0.53 3.73 8.04
N PHE A 33 0.05 3.31 9.17
CA PHE A 33 -0.62 3.43 10.46
C PHE A 33 -0.97 4.88 10.80
N TRP A 34 -0.02 5.81 10.59
CA TRP A 34 -0.18 7.23 10.87
C TRP A 34 -1.07 7.94 9.85
N ILE A 35 -0.86 7.72 8.55
CA ILE A 35 -1.65 8.40 7.52
C ILE A 35 -3.12 7.99 7.56
N ASN A 36 -3.46 6.81 8.09
CA ASN A 36 -4.84 6.32 8.19
C ASN A 36 -5.54 6.71 9.51
N ARG A 37 -4.92 7.55 10.35
CA ARG A 37 -5.57 8.09 11.54
C ARG A 37 -6.73 9.05 11.18
N PRO A 38 -7.82 9.07 11.97
CA PRO A 38 -8.97 9.92 11.72
C PRO A 38 -8.66 11.39 12.01
N ASP A 39 -9.38 12.31 11.34
CA ASP A 39 -9.21 13.77 11.52
C ASP A 39 -9.34 14.21 12.98
N VAL A 40 -10.23 13.57 13.75
CA VAL A 40 -10.53 13.90 15.15
C VAL A 40 -9.33 13.72 16.07
N GLU A 41 -8.36 12.88 15.68
CA GLU A 41 -7.15 12.59 16.46
C GLU A 41 -5.98 13.51 16.08
N MET A 42 -6.07 14.28 14.98
CA MET A 42 -4.90 14.98 14.44
C MET A 42 -4.30 16.00 15.41
N GLU A 43 -5.14 16.77 16.10
CA GLU A 43 -4.64 17.76 17.05
C GLU A 43 -3.85 17.12 18.20
N SER A 44 -4.36 16.02 18.77
CA SER A 44 -3.70 15.35 19.90
C SER A 44 -2.45 14.61 19.46
N LEU A 45 -2.48 13.94 18.30
CA LEU A 45 -1.35 13.17 17.79
C LEU A 45 -0.20 14.08 17.32
N LEU A 46 -0.49 15.17 16.59
CA LEU A 46 0.54 16.14 16.18
C LEU A 46 1.25 16.73 17.40
N LYS A 47 0.51 17.10 18.45
CA LYS A 47 1.10 17.62 19.70
C LYS A 47 1.93 16.58 20.46
N ALA A 48 1.57 15.30 20.37
CA ALA A 48 2.20 14.26 21.16
C ALA A 48 3.43 13.63 20.48
N PHE A 49 3.44 13.56 19.14
CA PHE A 49 4.40 12.75 18.39
C PHE A 49 5.30 13.54 17.44
N THR A 50 5.15 14.87 17.36
CA THR A 50 5.98 15.71 16.48
C THR A 50 6.66 16.83 17.27
N PHE A 51 7.69 17.43 16.67
CA PHE A 51 8.35 18.63 17.19
C PHE A 51 7.87 19.92 16.51
N LEU A 52 6.69 19.88 15.87
CA LEU A 52 6.15 21.02 15.14
C LEU A 52 5.82 22.21 16.07
N PRO A 53 6.05 23.46 15.63
CA PRO A 53 5.60 24.63 16.37
C PRO A 53 4.09 24.64 16.55
N LYS A 54 3.62 25.18 17.68
CA LYS A 54 2.18 25.30 17.98
C LYS A 54 1.37 25.93 16.83
N ALA A 55 1.88 27.01 16.24
CA ALA A 55 1.20 27.71 15.14
C ALA A 55 0.99 26.81 13.91
N GLU A 56 1.94 25.91 13.62
CA GLU A 56 1.84 24.97 12.51
C GLU A 56 0.81 23.87 12.80
N ILE A 57 0.77 23.37 14.04
CA ILE A 57 -0.26 22.41 14.46
C ILE A 57 -1.66 23.04 14.33
N GLU A 58 -1.85 24.29 14.77
CA GLU A 58 -3.12 25.00 14.67
C GLU A 58 -3.55 25.17 13.20
N ARG A 59 -2.59 25.52 12.31
CA ARG A 59 -2.83 25.62 10.86
C ARG A 59 -3.29 24.28 10.27
N LEU A 60 -2.58 23.18 10.57
CA LEU A 60 -2.91 21.85 10.06
C LEU A 60 -4.29 21.36 10.53
N VAL A 61 -4.64 21.62 11.79
CA VAL A 61 -5.95 21.28 12.36
C VAL A 61 -7.07 22.08 11.67
N GLU A 62 -6.83 23.35 11.36
CA GLU A 62 -7.80 24.17 10.64
C GLU A 62 -7.94 23.74 9.16
N GLU A 63 -6.83 23.40 8.49
CA GLU A 63 -6.86 22.82 7.14
C GLU A 63 -7.64 21.50 7.11
N SER A 64 -7.51 20.64 8.12
CA SER A 64 -8.31 19.41 8.21
C SER A 64 -9.82 19.66 8.31
N LYS A 65 -10.26 20.80 8.87
CA LYS A 65 -11.69 21.15 8.93
C LYS A 65 -12.19 21.74 7.63
N THR A 66 -11.37 22.60 7.00
CA THR A 66 -11.75 23.35 5.80
C THR A 66 -11.53 22.55 4.52
N ASN A 67 -10.57 21.62 4.51
CA ASN A 67 -10.22 20.76 3.39
C ASN A 67 -9.80 19.35 3.82
N PRO A 68 -10.70 18.57 4.45
CA PRO A 68 -10.39 17.20 4.92
C PRO A 68 -9.89 16.28 3.80
N GLY A 69 -10.31 16.52 2.55
CA GLY A 69 -9.92 15.70 1.39
C GLY A 69 -8.42 15.75 1.07
N LYS A 70 -7.71 16.83 1.42
CA LYS A 70 -6.25 16.91 1.20
C LYS A 70 -5.44 16.01 2.13
N ARG A 71 -5.99 15.73 3.32
CA ARG A 71 -5.34 14.94 4.39
C ARG A 71 -3.95 15.47 4.77
N GLU A 72 -3.78 16.79 4.80
CA GLU A 72 -2.48 17.43 5.01
C GLU A 72 -1.92 17.14 6.41
N ALA A 73 -2.76 17.21 7.45
CA ALA A 73 -2.38 16.89 8.82
C ALA A 73 -1.89 15.43 8.95
N GLN A 74 -2.59 14.47 8.34
CA GLN A 74 -2.20 13.06 8.37
C GLN A 74 -0.89 12.81 7.63
N LYS A 75 -0.72 13.41 6.44
CA LYS A 75 0.52 13.28 5.66
C LYS A 75 1.70 13.86 6.43
N THR A 76 1.52 15.02 7.06
CA THR A 76 2.55 15.66 7.88
C THR A 76 2.89 14.80 9.09
N LEU A 77 1.89 14.34 9.86
CA LEU A 77 2.11 13.44 11.00
C LEU A 77 2.84 12.17 10.57
N ALA A 78 2.39 11.51 9.50
CA ALA A 78 3.01 10.29 9.01
C ALA A 78 4.45 10.51 8.56
N TRP A 79 4.75 11.63 7.89
CA TRP A 79 6.10 12.00 7.52
C TRP A 79 6.98 12.24 8.75
N GLU A 80 6.58 13.13 9.66
CA GLU A 80 7.36 13.51 10.84
C GLU A 80 7.73 12.28 11.69
N VAL A 81 6.74 11.41 11.97
CA VAL A 81 6.99 10.26 12.85
C VAL A 81 7.78 9.17 12.15
N THR A 82 7.49 8.88 10.87
CA THR A 82 8.22 7.83 10.12
C THR A 82 9.66 8.26 9.85
N SER A 83 9.89 9.52 9.48
CA SER A 83 11.23 10.05 9.21
C SER A 83 12.08 10.13 10.47
N PHE A 84 11.45 10.44 11.61
CA PHE A 84 12.14 10.42 12.91
C PHE A 84 12.60 9.00 13.32
N VAL A 85 11.80 7.97 13.04
CA VAL A 85 12.09 6.59 13.47
C VAL A 85 12.96 5.83 12.46
N HIS A 86 12.67 5.95 11.17
CA HIS A 86 13.26 5.15 10.10
C HIS A 86 14.13 5.96 9.12
N GLY A 87 14.21 7.28 9.30
CA GLY A 87 14.92 8.19 8.40
C GLY A 87 14.07 8.67 7.21
N GLU A 88 14.47 9.81 6.66
CA GLU A 88 13.79 10.44 5.52
C GLU A 88 13.80 9.55 4.27
N ALA A 89 14.93 8.89 3.99
CA ALA A 89 15.07 8.02 2.81
C ALA A 89 14.06 6.87 2.81
N ALA A 90 13.92 6.16 3.93
CA ALA A 90 12.97 5.06 4.07
C ALA A 90 11.51 5.56 4.02
N THR A 91 11.26 6.75 4.57
CA THR A 91 9.93 7.38 4.53
C THR A 91 9.53 7.75 3.10
N GLN A 92 10.46 8.34 2.36
CA GLN A 92 10.24 8.69 0.95
C GLN A 92 10.04 7.44 0.09
N ALA A 93 10.85 6.40 0.28
CA ALA A 93 10.68 5.12 -0.40
C ALA A 93 9.30 4.50 -0.14
N ALA A 94 8.81 4.53 1.10
CA ALA A 94 7.48 4.04 1.45
C ALA A 94 6.35 4.84 0.75
N ILE A 95 6.50 6.16 0.63
CA ILE A 95 5.54 7.03 -0.05
C ILE A 95 5.55 6.76 -1.56
N ASP A 96 6.74 6.70 -2.15
CA ASP A 96 6.92 6.50 -3.59
C ASP A 96 6.43 5.11 -4.01
N ALA A 97 6.72 4.07 -3.24
CA ALA A 97 6.22 2.73 -3.50
C ALA A 97 4.68 2.68 -3.47
N SER A 98 4.05 3.36 -2.51
CA SER A 98 2.59 3.47 -2.44
C SER A 98 2.02 4.20 -3.66
N GLY A 99 2.67 5.28 -4.12
CA GLY A 99 2.29 5.99 -5.34
C GLY A 99 2.43 5.14 -6.60
N ALA A 100 3.55 4.44 -6.72
CA ALA A 100 3.91 3.62 -7.87
C ALA A 100 2.95 2.45 -8.07
N LEU A 101 2.51 1.76 -7.01
CA LEU A 101 1.51 0.67 -7.12
C LEU A 101 0.20 1.10 -7.82
N PHE A 102 -0.20 2.35 -7.67
CA PHE A 102 -1.43 2.88 -8.27
C PHE A 102 -1.18 3.73 -9.53
N GLY A 103 0.06 3.77 -10.04
CA GLY A 103 0.45 4.56 -11.20
C GLY A 103 0.33 6.07 -10.98
N ARG A 104 0.59 6.54 -9.75
CA ARG A 104 0.46 7.96 -9.34
C ARG A 104 1.82 8.67 -9.20
N GLY A 105 2.83 8.21 -9.93
CA GLY A 105 4.22 8.66 -9.80
C GLY A 105 5.12 7.56 -9.22
N GLY A 106 6.44 7.73 -9.34
CA GLY A 106 7.42 6.68 -9.05
C GLY A 106 7.50 5.61 -10.15
N ASN A 107 8.62 4.90 -10.21
CA ASN A 107 8.79 3.72 -11.06
C ASN A 107 8.70 2.46 -10.19
N LEU A 108 7.91 1.48 -10.62
CA LEU A 108 7.81 0.20 -9.91
C LEU A 108 9.14 -0.56 -9.90
N GLU A 109 9.96 -0.38 -10.93
CA GLU A 109 11.26 -1.03 -11.08
C GLU A 109 12.32 -0.49 -10.12
N ASP A 110 12.11 0.71 -9.57
CA ASP A 110 13.06 1.35 -8.64
C ASP A 110 12.83 0.91 -7.17
N ILE A 111 11.77 0.14 -6.91
CA ILE A 111 11.41 -0.31 -5.56
C ILE A 111 12.19 -1.59 -5.24
N ASP A 112 12.88 -1.60 -4.11
CA ASP A 112 13.57 -2.79 -3.62
C ASP A 112 12.58 -3.90 -3.20
N GLU A 113 13.05 -5.15 -3.17
CA GLU A 113 12.21 -6.32 -2.90
C GLU A 113 11.48 -6.25 -1.55
N GLU A 114 12.17 -5.79 -0.49
CA GLU A 114 11.63 -5.76 0.87
C GLU A 114 10.51 -4.71 0.99
N THR A 115 10.74 -3.51 0.45
CA THR A 115 9.71 -2.48 0.36
C THR A 115 8.54 -2.97 -0.47
N LEU A 116 8.78 -3.59 -1.62
CA LEU A 116 7.73 -4.10 -2.50
C LEU A 116 6.88 -5.17 -1.80
N GLU A 117 7.49 -6.19 -1.20
CA GLU A 117 6.79 -7.23 -0.44
C GLU A 117 5.95 -6.63 0.68
N SER A 118 6.50 -5.66 1.42
CA SER A 118 5.77 -5.00 2.48
C SER A 118 4.55 -4.24 1.96
N VAL A 119 4.67 -3.53 0.83
CA VAL A 119 3.57 -2.74 0.30
C VAL A 119 2.50 -3.67 -0.28
N LEU A 120 2.93 -4.82 -0.82
CA LEU A 120 2.05 -5.82 -1.39
C LEU A 120 1.37 -6.74 -0.38
N ASP A 121 1.84 -6.80 0.87
CA ASP A 121 1.34 -7.72 1.91
C ASP A 121 -0.18 -7.69 2.10
N GLY A 122 -0.81 -6.51 1.92
CA GLY A 122 -2.27 -6.36 1.99
C GLY A 122 -3.05 -6.99 0.83
N PHE A 123 -2.39 -7.49 -0.21
CA PHE A 123 -2.98 -8.16 -1.38
C PHE A 123 -2.82 -9.69 -1.35
N LYS A 124 -2.29 -10.25 -0.26
CA LYS A 124 -2.27 -11.70 -0.05
C LYS A 124 -3.69 -12.26 -0.02
N VAL A 125 -3.90 -13.38 -0.70
CA VAL A 125 -5.15 -14.13 -0.67
C VAL A 125 -5.09 -15.23 0.38
N VAL A 126 -6.24 -15.76 0.78
CA VAL A 126 -6.32 -16.91 1.68
C VAL A 126 -6.22 -18.18 0.85
N ASP A 127 -5.26 -19.05 1.15
CA ASP A 127 -5.09 -20.34 0.49
C ASP A 127 -6.04 -21.42 1.04
N GLU A 128 -5.88 -22.66 0.57
CA GLU A 128 -6.67 -23.81 1.01
C GLU A 128 -6.46 -24.18 2.49
N ASN A 129 -5.34 -23.78 3.08
CA ASN A 129 -5.00 -24.02 4.48
C ASN A 129 -5.44 -22.87 5.40
N GLY A 130 -5.99 -21.80 4.84
CA GLY A 130 -6.39 -20.60 5.59
C GLY A 130 -5.24 -19.60 5.81
N GLU A 131 -4.09 -19.78 5.14
CA GLU A 131 -2.94 -18.91 5.25
C GLU A 131 -3.00 -17.76 4.24
N HIS A 132 -2.54 -16.58 4.66
CA HIS A 132 -2.40 -15.43 3.76
C HIS A 132 -1.11 -15.54 2.95
N VAL A 133 -1.24 -15.78 1.65
CA VAL A 133 -0.11 -15.97 0.73
C VAL A 133 -0.28 -15.15 -0.54
N PHE A 134 0.82 -14.93 -1.25
CA PHE A 134 0.74 -14.50 -2.63
C PHE A 134 0.44 -15.72 -3.50
N PRO A 135 -0.55 -15.67 -4.42
CA PRO A 135 -0.72 -16.72 -5.40
C PRO A 135 0.55 -16.88 -6.24
N VAL A 136 0.91 -18.12 -6.53
CA VAL A 136 2.08 -18.44 -7.34
C VAL A 136 1.77 -18.30 -8.82
N SER A 137 2.71 -17.76 -9.60
CA SER A 137 2.69 -17.75 -11.06
C SER A 137 4.12 -17.79 -11.59
N LYS A 138 4.30 -18.14 -12.85
CA LYS A 138 5.63 -18.21 -13.49
C LYS A 138 5.62 -17.60 -14.90
N PRO A 139 6.79 -17.32 -15.49
CA PRO A 139 6.85 -16.93 -16.89
C PRO A 139 6.14 -17.94 -17.79
N GLY A 140 5.31 -17.44 -18.69
CA GLY A 140 4.45 -18.21 -19.59
C GLY A 140 3.03 -18.46 -19.09
N ASP A 141 2.75 -18.24 -17.80
CA ASP A 141 1.36 -18.28 -17.31
C ASP A 141 0.57 -17.09 -17.85
N ARG A 142 -0.73 -17.29 -18.12
CA ARG A 142 -1.57 -16.21 -18.65
C ARG A 142 -1.87 -15.20 -17.56
N VAL A 143 -1.81 -13.92 -17.92
CA VAL A 143 -2.09 -12.83 -16.97
C VAL A 143 -3.50 -12.92 -16.40
N ILE A 144 -4.48 -13.42 -17.17
CA ILE A 144 -5.85 -13.58 -16.69
C ILE A 144 -6.00 -14.67 -15.61
N ASP A 145 -5.19 -15.72 -15.67
CA ASP A 145 -5.20 -16.79 -14.66
C ASP A 145 -4.53 -16.28 -13.38
N ALA A 146 -3.40 -15.59 -13.51
CA ALA A 146 -2.74 -14.90 -12.40
C ALA A 146 -3.67 -13.86 -11.73
N ALA A 147 -4.41 -13.08 -12.52
CA ALA A 147 -5.35 -12.09 -12.01
C ALA A 147 -6.51 -12.74 -11.25
N GLN A 148 -7.01 -13.87 -11.73
CA GLN A 148 -8.04 -14.64 -11.05
C GLN A 148 -7.52 -15.24 -9.74
N ALA A 149 -6.31 -15.81 -9.75
CA ALA A 149 -5.65 -16.33 -8.56
C ALA A 149 -5.44 -15.24 -7.50
N ALA A 150 -5.10 -14.02 -7.93
CA ALA A 150 -5.01 -12.83 -7.07
C ALA A 150 -6.37 -12.23 -6.64
N GLY A 151 -7.48 -12.92 -6.91
CA GLY A 151 -8.82 -12.53 -6.45
C GLY A 151 -9.43 -11.33 -7.19
N LEU A 152 -8.85 -10.90 -8.31
CA LEU A 152 -9.34 -9.72 -9.05
C LEU A 152 -10.58 -10.00 -9.89
N PHE A 153 -10.79 -11.26 -10.29
CA PHE A 153 -11.88 -11.69 -11.15
C PHE A 153 -12.48 -13.00 -10.64
N LYS A 154 -13.78 -13.20 -10.86
CA LYS A 154 -14.44 -14.46 -10.53
C LYS A 154 -14.29 -15.52 -11.62
N SER A 155 -13.94 -15.10 -12.85
CA SER A 155 -13.77 -15.99 -13.99
C SER A 155 -12.91 -15.37 -15.09
N ALA A 156 -12.30 -16.22 -15.92
CA ALA A 156 -11.57 -15.81 -17.12
C ALA A 156 -12.42 -14.98 -18.11
N SER A 157 -13.73 -15.27 -18.24
CA SER A 157 -14.63 -14.50 -19.10
C SER A 157 -14.83 -13.06 -18.62
N GLU A 158 -14.88 -12.85 -17.30
CA GLU A 158 -14.92 -11.52 -16.69
C GLU A 158 -13.63 -10.75 -16.95
N ALA A 159 -12.48 -11.41 -16.78
CA ALA A 159 -11.16 -10.82 -17.02
C ALA A 159 -11.00 -10.37 -18.48
N ARG A 160 -11.36 -11.23 -19.45
CA ARG A 160 -11.33 -10.90 -20.89
C ARG A 160 -12.20 -9.69 -21.24
N ARG A 161 -13.41 -9.62 -20.70
CA ARG A 161 -14.29 -8.45 -20.90
C ARG A 161 -13.64 -7.18 -20.33
N ALA A 162 -12.97 -7.27 -19.19
CA ALA A 162 -12.26 -6.13 -18.60
C ALA A 162 -11.02 -5.71 -19.42
N ILE A 163 -10.30 -6.66 -20.03
CA ILE A 163 -9.20 -6.35 -20.96
C ILE A 163 -9.74 -5.61 -22.18
N LYS A 164 -10.82 -6.11 -22.80
CA LYS A 164 -11.47 -5.45 -23.95
C LYS A 164 -11.93 -4.02 -23.66
N SER A 165 -12.33 -3.73 -22.42
CA SER A 165 -12.71 -2.38 -22.00
C SER A 165 -11.52 -1.51 -21.57
N GLY A 166 -10.29 -2.01 -21.67
CA GLY A 166 -9.07 -1.31 -21.28
C GLY A 166 -8.91 -1.14 -19.76
N GLY A 167 -9.52 -2.04 -19.00
CA GLY A 167 -9.61 -1.98 -17.54
C GLY A 167 -8.55 -2.78 -16.79
N VAL A 168 -7.62 -3.45 -17.48
CA VAL A 168 -6.61 -4.33 -16.85
C VAL A 168 -5.20 -3.84 -17.18
N TYR A 169 -4.33 -3.90 -16.18
CA TYR A 169 -2.95 -3.43 -16.28
C TYR A 169 -2.02 -4.45 -15.61
N LEU A 170 -0.86 -4.68 -16.21
CA LEU A 170 0.28 -5.41 -15.64
C LEU A 170 1.41 -4.41 -15.41
N ASN A 171 1.89 -4.29 -14.17
CA ASN A 171 2.92 -3.32 -13.77
C ASN A 171 2.64 -1.90 -14.29
N ASN A 172 1.38 -1.47 -14.14
CA ASN A 172 0.82 -0.21 -14.66
C ASN A 172 0.73 -0.05 -16.19
N ASN A 173 1.23 -0.99 -16.98
CA ASN A 173 1.06 -1.02 -18.43
C ASN A 173 -0.29 -1.66 -18.77
N ARG A 174 -1.06 -1.03 -19.66
CA ARG A 174 -2.37 -1.55 -20.06
C ARG A 174 -2.18 -2.83 -20.86
N ILE A 175 -2.98 -3.85 -20.54
CA ILE A 175 -3.05 -5.09 -21.31
C ILE A 175 -4.06 -4.91 -22.45
N GLU A 176 -3.65 -5.28 -23.66
CA GLU A 176 -4.51 -5.26 -24.85
C GLU A 176 -4.83 -6.68 -25.36
N ASP A 177 -3.88 -7.62 -25.20
CA ASP A 177 -4.05 -9.01 -25.59
C ASP A 177 -4.69 -9.84 -24.46
N GLU A 178 -5.82 -10.48 -24.75
CA GLU A 178 -6.56 -11.34 -23.83
C GLU A 178 -5.80 -12.62 -23.44
N GLU A 179 -4.84 -13.03 -24.27
CA GLU A 179 -4.01 -14.20 -24.04
C GLU A 179 -2.56 -13.83 -23.71
N GLN A 180 -2.32 -12.55 -23.33
CA GLN A 180 -1.01 -12.12 -22.83
C GLN A 180 -0.55 -13.03 -21.68
N VAL A 181 0.71 -13.44 -21.76
CA VAL A 181 1.41 -14.22 -20.73
C VAL A 181 2.38 -13.36 -19.96
N LEU A 182 2.69 -13.77 -18.73
CA LEU A 182 3.75 -13.17 -17.91
C LEU A 182 5.11 -13.49 -18.53
N ALA A 183 5.92 -12.47 -18.78
CA ALA A 183 7.32 -12.61 -19.12
C ALA A 183 8.19 -12.60 -17.86
N GLU A 184 9.45 -13.04 -17.98
CA GLU A 184 10.42 -12.97 -16.88
C GLU A 184 10.61 -11.53 -16.38
N ALA A 185 10.65 -10.56 -17.30
CA ALA A 185 10.76 -9.14 -16.99
C ALA A 185 9.52 -8.54 -16.30
N ASP A 186 8.38 -9.24 -16.29
CA ASP A 186 7.17 -8.75 -15.60
C ASP A 186 7.24 -8.99 -14.08
N PHE A 187 8.20 -9.76 -13.59
CA PHE A 187 8.40 -9.98 -12.17
C PHE A 187 9.35 -8.91 -11.61
N LEU A 188 8.77 -7.88 -11.00
CA LEU A 188 9.44 -6.81 -10.28
C LEU A 188 10.32 -7.38 -9.15
N ALA A 189 11.53 -6.85 -9.02
CA ALA A 189 12.58 -7.41 -8.17
C ALA A 189 12.82 -8.93 -8.39
N GLY A 190 12.49 -9.44 -9.59
CA GLY A 190 12.56 -10.87 -9.93
C GLY A 190 11.50 -11.75 -9.28
N ARG A 191 10.59 -11.17 -8.46
CA ARG A 191 9.68 -11.93 -7.60
C ARG A 191 8.21 -11.62 -7.78
N PHE A 192 7.79 -10.37 -7.93
CA PHE A 192 6.35 -10.03 -7.89
C PHE A 192 5.84 -9.46 -9.20
N ALA A 193 4.69 -9.93 -9.68
CA ALA A 193 3.98 -9.29 -10.78
C ALA A 193 2.71 -8.59 -10.24
N LEU A 194 2.55 -7.31 -10.58
CA LEU A 194 1.43 -6.49 -10.12
C LEU A 194 0.32 -6.43 -11.17
N ILE A 195 -0.88 -6.85 -10.80
CA ILE A 195 -2.05 -6.80 -11.68
C ILE A 195 -3.07 -5.83 -11.11
N ARG A 196 -3.55 -4.90 -11.93
CA ARG A 196 -4.53 -3.90 -11.53
C ARG A 196 -5.79 -3.97 -12.39
N ARG A 197 -6.94 -3.95 -11.72
CA ARG A 197 -8.28 -3.81 -12.32
C ARG A 197 -8.86 -2.43 -12.01
N GLY A 198 -9.03 -1.61 -13.03
CA GLY A 198 -9.52 -0.24 -12.90
C GLY A 198 -8.57 0.63 -12.06
N LYS A 199 -9.10 1.54 -11.24
CA LYS A 199 -8.29 2.52 -10.49
C LYS A 199 -7.86 2.07 -9.08
N LYS A 200 -8.51 1.07 -8.50
CA LYS A 200 -8.36 0.75 -7.06
C LYS A 200 -8.12 -0.72 -6.75
N ALA A 201 -8.56 -1.66 -7.59
CA ALA A 201 -8.40 -3.07 -7.30
C ALA A 201 -7.01 -3.52 -7.80
N LEU A 202 -6.17 -3.94 -6.86
CA LEU A 202 -4.82 -4.45 -7.09
C LEU A 202 -4.74 -5.87 -6.56
N GLY A 203 -3.96 -6.69 -7.25
CA GLY A 203 -3.58 -8.03 -6.87
C GLY A 203 -2.12 -8.24 -7.24
N ALA A 204 -1.44 -9.12 -6.52
CA ALA A 204 -0.06 -9.47 -6.79
C ALA A 204 0.05 -10.99 -6.85
N VAL A 205 0.95 -11.48 -7.71
CA VAL A 205 1.38 -12.87 -7.73
C VAL A 205 2.89 -12.94 -7.53
N GLU A 206 3.38 -14.04 -6.98
CA GLU A 206 4.81 -14.27 -6.77
C GLU A 206 5.38 -15.35 -7.71
N ASN A 207 6.59 -15.12 -8.19
CA ASN A 207 7.40 -16.06 -8.96
C ASN A 207 8.03 -17.08 -8.01
N ARG A 208 7.48 -18.29 -7.98
CA ARG A 208 8.01 -19.42 -7.21
C ARG A 208 7.93 -20.72 -7.99
#